data_AF-A0A955T2N5-F1
#
_entry.id   AF-A0A955T2N5-F1
#
_cell.length_a   1.000
_cell.length_b   1.000
_cell.length_c   1.000
_cell.angle_alpha   90.00
_cell.angle_beta   90.00
_cell.angle_gamma   90.00
#
_symmetry.space_group_name_H-M   'P 1'
#
loop_
_entity.id
_entity.type
_entity.pdbx_description
1 polymer ?
#
loop_
_entity_poly.entity_id
_entity_poly.type
_entity_poly.pdbx_seq_one_letter_code
_entity_poly.pdbx_strand_id
1 'polypeptide(L)'
;TSLATDRFDRLLSKGRRVWGYANDDTHWVESYGRAWNWVWAETCTPEAIVESLKRGHCYGSTGVELTTLRTDGRKIRIESTNGSLCIASLDWGLEIGRYRGRAWEFDLEELYYQGRRTPSYIRFEVHGEGDQVAWTQPIHFLDQA
;
A
#
# COMPACT_ATOMS: atom_id res chain seq x y z
N THR A 1 -8.01 -5.83 -14.19
CA THR A 1 -7.38 -6.73 -13.20
C THR A 1 -8.41 -7.17 -12.19
N SER A 2 -8.49 -8.48 -11.89
CA SER A 2 -9.31 -8.95 -10.78
C SER A 2 -8.65 -8.55 -9.46
N LEU A 3 -9.31 -7.69 -8.68
CA LEU A 3 -8.81 -7.23 -7.39
C LEU A 3 -9.57 -7.93 -6.26
N ALA A 4 -8.88 -8.14 -5.14
CA ALA A 4 -9.46 -8.66 -3.91
C ALA A 4 -9.25 -7.67 -2.74
N THR A 5 -9.13 -6.37 -3.04
CA THR A 5 -8.90 -5.31 -2.06
C THR A 5 -10.03 -5.26 -1.02
N ASP A 6 -11.29 -5.46 -1.43
CA ASP A 6 -12.45 -5.58 -0.55
C ASP A 6 -12.30 -6.71 0.49
N ARG A 7 -11.82 -7.89 0.06
CA ARG A 7 -11.58 -9.04 0.94
C ARG A 7 -10.39 -8.79 1.84
N PHE A 8 -9.35 -8.15 1.32
CA PHE A 8 -8.18 -7.78 2.10
C PHE A 8 -8.57 -6.81 3.21
N ASP A 9 -9.23 -5.71 2.86
CA ASP A 9 -9.75 -4.71 3.79
C ASP A 9 -10.68 -5.33 4.84
N ARG A 10 -11.53 -6.30 4.45
CA ARG A 10 -12.36 -7.07 5.40
C ARG A 10 -11.55 -7.89 6.41
N LEU A 11 -10.44 -8.50 6.01
CA LEU A 11 -9.58 -9.24 6.93
C LEU A 11 -8.86 -8.29 7.89
N LEU A 12 -8.35 -7.18 7.37
CA LEU A 12 -7.64 -6.16 8.15
C LEU A 12 -8.56 -5.53 9.20
N SER A 13 -9.77 -5.12 8.84
CA SER A 13 -10.77 -4.58 9.78
C SER A 13 -11.21 -5.55 10.86
N LYS A 14 -11.03 -6.86 10.63
CA LYS A 14 -11.27 -7.91 11.63
C LYS A 14 -10.05 -8.16 12.52
N GLY A 15 -9.02 -7.32 12.45
CA GLY A 15 -7.80 -7.40 13.25
C GLY A 15 -6.81 -8.46 12.76
N ARG A 16 -6.93 -8.96 11.53
CA ARG A 16 -5.95 -9.93 10.99
C ARG A 16 -4.71 -9.18 10.51
N ARG A 17 -3.53 -9.59 10.98
CA ARG A 17 -2.22 -9.13 10.50
C ARG A 17 -1.82 -9.99 9.30
N VAL A 18 -2.17 -9.55 8.09
CA VAL A 18 -1.87 -10.26 6.84
C VAL A 18 -1.37 -9.28 5.78
N TRP A 19 -0.54 -9.76 4.86
CA TRP A 19 -0.02 -8.98 3.74
C TRP A 19 -0.77 -9.29 2.44
N GLY A 20 -0.91 -8.28 1.58
CA GLY A 20 -1.45 -8.43 0.22
C GLY A 20 -0.34 -8.58 -0.80
N TYR A 21 -0.57 -9.37 -1.85
CA TYR A 21 0.41 -9.57 -2.93
C TYR A 21 -0.24 -9.40 -4.30
N ALA A 22 0.57 -8.93 -5.26
CA ALA A 22 0.20 -8.81 -6.66
C ALA A 22 1.08 -9.75 -7.51
N ASN A 23 0.47 -10.52 -8.40
CA ASN A 23 1.12 -11.60 -9.14
C ASN A 23 0.50 -11.69 -10.54
N ASP A 24 1.29 -12.11 -11.51
CA ASP A 24 0.89 -12.30 -12.90
C ASP A 24 0.29 -13.69 -13.18
N ASP A 25 0.63 -14.68 -12.35
CA ASP A 25 0.29 -16.11 -12.57
C ASP A 25 0.68 -16.54 -14.00
N THR A 26 1.88 -16.17 -14.41
CA THR A 26 2.32 -16.29 -15.79
C THR A 26 2.47 -17.75 -16.23
N HIS A 27 1.72 -18.13 -17.26
CA HIS A 27 1.83 -19.42 -17.94
C HIS A 27 2.55 -19.33 -19.31
N TRP A 28 2.78 -18.11 -19.81
CA TRP A 28 3.37 -17.83 -21.13
C TRP A 28 4.32 -16.64 -21.05
N VAL A 29 5.47 -16.69 -21.74
CA VAL A 29 6.50 -15.64 -21.67
C VAL A 29 5.95 -14.27 -22.12
N GLU A 30 4.94 -14.21 -22.96
CA GLU A 30 4.33 -12.95 -23.41
C GLU A 30 3.41 -12.32 -22.35
N SER A 31 3.16 -13.02 -21.23
CA SER A 31 2.21 -12.61 -20.19
C SER A 31 2.87 -12.15 -18.88
N TYR A 32 4.21 -12.21 -18.74
CA TYR A 32 4.88 -11.70 -17.54
C TYR A 32 4.85 -10.17 -17.45
N GLY A 33 5.09 -9.66 -16.24
CA GLY A 33 5.24 -8.21 -16.03
C GLY A 33 3.91 -7.45 -16.02
N ARG A 34 2.80 -8.13 -15.73
CA ARG A 34 1.49 -7.49 -15.53
C ARG A 34 1.28 -7.04 -14.09
N ALA A 35 1.82 -7.78 -13.13
CA ALA A 35 1.78 -7.44 -11.72
C ALA A 35 2.97 -8.06 -10.98
N TRP A 36 3.53 -7.33 -10.02
CA TRP A 36 4.65 -7.78 -9.20
C TRP A 36 4.62 -7.13 -7.82
N ASN A 37 5.52 -7.56 -6.95
CA ASN A 37 5.72 -6.94 -5.65
C ASN A 37 7.08 -6.25 -5.67
N TRP A 38 7.10 -4.95 -5.41
CA TRP A 38 8.35 -4.24 -5.14
C TRP A 38 8.73 -4.51 -3.69
N VAL A 39 9.97 -4.93 -3.45
CA VAL A 39 10.45 -5.27 -2.10
C VAL A 39 11.57 -4.33 -1.70
N TRP A 40 11.40 -3.66 -0.56
CA TRP A 40 12.47 -2.86 0.03
C TRP A 40 13.34 -3.76 0.90
N ALA A 41 14.37 -4.34 0.30
CA ALA A 41 15.36 -5.18 0.96
C ALA A 41 16.75 -4.53 0.94
N GLU A 42 17.56 -4.78 1.97
CA GLU A 42 18.92 -4.26 2.06
C GLU A 42 19.83 -4.83 0.97
N THR A 43 19.59 -6.09 0.57
CA THR A 43 20.31 -6.77 -0.51
C THR A 43 19.36 -7.59 -1.37
N CYS A 44 19.74 -7.85 -2.62
CA CYS A 44 19.00 -8.74 -3.52
C CYS A 44 19.38 -10.21 -3.27
N THR A 45 19.19 -10.67 -2.04
CA THR A 45 19.37 -12.08 -1.64
C THR A 45 18.02 -12.69 -1.24
N PRO A 46 17.81 -13.99 -1.44
CA PRO A 46 16.56 -14.65 -1.04
C PRO A 46 16.19 -14.39 0.43
N GLU A 47 17.17 -14.44 1.33
CA GLU A 47 16.98 -14.26 2.76
C GLU A 47 16.52 -12.85 3.09
N ALA A 48 17.19 -11.83 2.53
CA ALA A 48 16.82 -10.42 2.74
C ALA A 48 15.43 -10.10 2.15
N ILE A 49 15.12 -10.64 0.97
CA ILE A 49 13.81 -10.48 0.33
C ILE A 49 12.72 -11.11 1.20
N VAL A 50 12.89 -12.35 1.64
CA VAL A 50 11.90 -13.04 2.49
C VAL A 50 11.70 -12.30 3.82
N GLU A 51 12.76 -11.80 4.43
CA GLU A 51 12.67 -11.03 5.68
C GLU A 51 11.89 -9.73 5.48
N SER A 52 12.16 -8.98 4.41
CA SER A 52 11.40 -7.78 4.06
C SER A 52 9.93 -8.08 3.80
N LEU A 53 9.62 -9.16 3.06
CA LEU A 53 8.25 -9.59 2.81
C LEU A 53 7.51 -9.95 4.11
N LYS A 54 8.15 -10.64 5.06
CA LYS A 54 7.56 -10.96 6.38
C LYS A 54 7.22 -9.72 7.19
N ARG A 55 8.00 -8.65 7.05
CA ARG A 55 7.79 -7.35 7.71
C ARG A 55 6.80 -6.45 6.98
N GLY A 56 6.28 -6.86 5.82
CA GLY A 56 5.42 -6.01 4.99
C GLY A 56 6.18 -4.87 4.30
N HIS A 57 7.51 -4.95 4.20
CA HIS A 57 8.35 -3.98 3.49
C HIS A 57 8.30 -4.22 1.98
N CYS A 58 7.09 -4.15 1.43
CA CYS A 58 6.83 -4.31 0.01
C CYS A 58 5.54 -3.59 -0.38
N TYR A 59 5.24 -3.56 -1.67
CA TYR A 59 3.93 -3.16 -2.18
C TYR A 59 3.65 -3.86 -3.52
N GLY A 60 2.38 -4.10 -3.83
CA GLY A 60 1.98 -4.65 -5.12
C GLY A 60 1.91 -3.56 -6.19
N SER A 61 2.32 -3.85 -7.42
CA SER A 61 2.32 -2.88 -8.52
C SER A 61 1.94 -3.50 -9.86
N THR A 62 1.25 -2.73 -10.71
CA THR A 62 1.08 -3.00 -12.15
C THR A 62 1.86 -2.00 -13.03
N GLY A 63 2.79 -1.24 -12.45
CA GLY A 63 3.62 -0.27 -13.20
C GLY A 63 3.99 0.99 -12.43
N VAL A 64 3.38 1.25 -11.27
CA VAL A 64 3.75 2.41 -10.44
C VAL A 64 4.98 2.10 -9.58
N GLU A 65 5.93 3.03 -9.59
CA GLU A 65 7.14 3.02 -8.77
C GLU A 65 7.01 4.03 -7.63
N LEU A 66 7.05 3.53 -6.40
CA LEU A 66 7.10 4.32 -5.18
C LEU A 66 8.56 4.52 -4.77
N THR A 67 9.00 5.78 -4.71
CA THR A 67 10.33 6.15 -4.23
C THR A 67 10.37 6.26 -2.71
N THR A 68 9.23 6.61 -2.10
CA THR A 68 9.11 6.79 -0.65
C THR A 68 7.77 6.24 -0.19
N LEU A 69 7.80 5.39 0.84
CA LEU A 69 6.67 5.08 1.72
C LEU A 69 7.22 5.06 3.14
N ARG A 70 6.97 6.11 3.92
CA ARG A 70 7.53 6.27 5.27
C ARG A 70 6.48 6.75 6.25
N THR A 71 6.60 6.28 7.48
CA THR A 71 5.75 6.68 8.60
C THR A 71 6.61 7.36 9.65
N ASP A 72 6.24 8.57 10.06
CA ASP A 72 6.83 9.30 11.17
C ASP A 72 5.73 9.69 12.16
N GLY A 73 5.58 8.87 13.20
CA GLY A 73 4.49 8.98 14.17
C GLY A 73 3.12 8.96 13.49
N ARG A 74 2.52 10.15 13.35
CA ARG A 74 1.18 10.36 12.77
C ARG A 74 1.18 10.71 11.28
N LYS A 75 2.36 10.98 10.71
CA LYS A 75 2.53 11.41 9.33
C LYS A 75 2.96 10.25 8.44
N ILE A 76 2.36 10.16 7.26
CA ILE A 76 2.67 9.16 6.26
C ILE A 76 3.08 9.89 4.99
N ARG A 77 4.32 9.68 4.56
CA ARG A 77 4.86 10.28 3.34
C ARG A 77 4.93 9.25 2.23
N ILE A 78 4.34 9.59 1.10
CA ILE A 78 4.28 8.74 -0.09
C ILE A 78 4.78 9.55 -1.28
N GLU A 79 5.71 8.98 -2.02
CA GLU A 79 6.24 9.56 -3.24
C GLU A 79 6.34 8.50 -4.33
N SER A 80 6.15 8.93 -5.57
CA SER A 80 6.22 8.06 -6.75
C SER A 80 6.89 8.77 -7.91
N THR A 81 7.57 8.00 -8.77
CA THR A 81 8.16 8.56 -10.00
C THR A 81 7.08 8.88 -11.03
N ASN A 82 6.08 7.99 -11.15
CA ASN A 82 5.06 8.01 -12.20
C ASN A 82 3.61 7.97 -11.69
N GLY A 83 3.36 8.11 -10.38
CA GLY A 83 2.01 8.26 -9.83
C GLY A 83 1.44 9.66 -10.05
N SER A 84 0.12 9.77 -10.17
CA SER A 84 -0.60 11.03 -10.40
C SER A 84 -1.77 11.26 -9.45
N LEU A 85 -2.28 10.19 -8.83
CA LEU A 85 -3.36 10.23 -7.86
C LEU A 85 -3.07 9.24 -6.74
N CYS A 86 -2.98 9.72 -5.51
CA CYS A 86 -2.90 8.89 -4.32
C CYS A 86 -4.25 8.90 -3.60
N ILE A 87 -4.73 7.72 -3.20
CA ILE A 87 -5.99 7.53 -2.48
C ILE A 87 -5.67 6.84 -1.15
N ALA A 88 -6.14 7.42 -0.05
CA ALA A 88 -6.03 6.84 1.28
C ALA A 88 -7.36 6.19 1.67
N SER A 89 -7.27 4.97 2.20
CA SER A 89 -8.40 4.23 2.76
C SER A 89 -8.06 3.68 4.13
N LEU A 90 -9.06 3.56 5.00
CA LEU A 90 -8.98 2.92 6.31
C LEU A 90 -10.02 1.82 6.43
N ASP A 91 -10.12 1.22 7.63
CA ASP A 91 -11.14 0.27 8.08
C ASP A 91 -12.31 0.07 7.10
N TRP A 92 -12.38 -1.14 6.56
CA TRP A 92 -13.40 -1.62 5.61
C TRP A 92 -13.26 -1.03 4.21
N GLY A 93 -12.07 -0.53 3.88
CA GLY A 93 -11.77 0.08 2.59
C GLY A 93 -12.42 1.45 2.41
N LEU A 94 -12.79 2.11 3.52
CA LEU A 94 -13.41 3.43 3.46
C LEU A 94 -12.38 4.47 3.04
N GLU A 95 -12.60 5.06 1.87
CA GLU A 95 -11.80 6.17 1.39
C GLU A 95 -11.95 7.39 2.32
N ILE A 96 -10.81 8.00 2.64
CA ILE A 96 -10.72 9.15 3.55
C ILE A 96 -10.03 10.36 2.94
N GLY A 97 -9.34 10.18 1.82
CA GLY A 97 -8.64 11.28 1.17
C GLY A 97 -8.11 10.91 -0.20
N ARG A 98 -7.97 11.94 -1.04
CA ARG A 98 -7.33 11.85 -2.34
C ARG A 98 -6.39 13.03 -2.52
N TYR A 99 -5.24 12.75 -3.11
CA TYR A 99 -4.26 13.77 -3.45
C TYR A 99 -3.81 13.62 -4.90
N ARG A 100 -3.91 14.70 -5.69
CA ARG A 100 -3.39 14.74 -7.06
C ARG A 100 -1.97 15.25 -7.05
N GLY A 101 -1.04 14.41 -7.47
CA GLY A 101 0.38 14.72 -7.51
C GLY A 101 1.23 13.50 -7.22
N ARG A 102 2.55 13.70 -7.29
CA ARG A 102 3.56 12.64 -7.13
C ARG A 102 3.99 12.41 -5.69
N ALA A 103 3.70 13.34 -4.79
CA ALA A 103 4.14 13.33 -3.40
C ALA A 103 3.01 13.80 -2.48
N TRP A 104 2.64 12.98 -1.49
CA TRP A 104 1.64 13.32 -0.49
C TRP A 104 2.19 13.06 0.91
N GLU A 105 2.07 14.05 1.79
CA GLU A 105 2.17 13.87 3.23
C GLU A 105 0.76 13.83 3.80
N PHE A 106 0.34 12.65 4.26
CA PHE A 106 -0.95 12.45 4.91
C PHE A 106 -0.77 12.52 6.43
N ASP A 107 -1.57 13.33 7.11
CA ASP A 107 -1.57 13.43 8.57
C ASP A 107 -2.82 12.78 9.16
N LEU A 108 -2.63 11.82 10.06
CA LEU A 108 -3.72 11.21 10.83
C LEU A 108 -4.58 12.24 11.59
N GLU A 109 -4.04 13.42 11.91
CA GLU A 109 -4.78 14.47 12.60
C GLU A 109 -5.99 14.97 11.82
N GLU A 110 -5.95 14.91 10.48
CA GLU A 110 -7.08 15.23 9.61
C GLU A 110 -8.31 14.35 9.90
N LEU A 111 -8.11 13.11 10.38
CA LEU A 111 -9.20 12.21 10.76
C LEU A 111 -9.82 12.58 12.10
N TYR A 112 -9.01 13.05 13.06
CA TYR A 112 -9.50 13.45 14.38
C TYR A 112 -10.39 14.69 14.30
N TYR A 113 -10.05 15.67 13.44
CA TYR A 113 -10.91 16.82 13.17
C TYR A 113 -12.28 16.45 12.59
N GLN A 114 -12.39 15.28 11.96
CA GLN A 114 -13.64 14.73 11.46
C GLN A 114 -14.40 13.89 12.50
N GLY A 115 -13.94 13.86 13.75
CA GLY A 115 -14.56 13.09 14.84
C GLY A 115 -14.37 11.57 14.72
N ARG A 116 -13.41 11.11 13.92
CA ARG A 116 -13.14 9.68 13.73
C ARG A 116 -12.26 9.14 14.85
N ARG A 117 -12.48 7.87 15.21
CA ARG A 117 -11.58 7.12 16.08
C ARG A 117 -10.28 6.78 15.33
N THR A 118 -9.22 6.48 16.07
CA THR A 118 -7.98 5.95 15.48
C THR A 118 -8.27 4.69 14.67
N PRO A 119 -7.89 4.65 13.38
CA PRO A 119 -8.18 3.48 12.55
C PRO A 119 -7.28 2.29 12.92
N SER A 120 -7.75 1.08 12.61
CA SER A 120 -6.93 -0.12 12.81
C SER A 120 -5.80 -0.23 11.79
N TYR A 121 -6.02 0.31 10.59
CA TYR A 121 -4.98 0.47 9.57
C TYR A 121 -5.32 1.63 8.62
N ILE A 122 -4.30 2.13 7.92
CA ILE A 122 -4.44 2.92 6.70
C ILE A 122 -3.70 2.22 5.57
N ARG A 123 -4.27 2.26 4.37
CA ARG A 123 -3.67 1.78 3.13
C ARG A 123 -3.81 2.84 2.05
N PHE A 124 -2.87 2.81 1.12
CA PHE A 124 -2.82 3.72 -0.02
C PHE A 124 -2.81 2.99 -1.34
N GLU A 125 -3.53 3.56 -2.31
CA GLU A 125 -3.49 3.21 -3.72
C GLU A 125 -2.93 4.40 -4.50
N VAL A 126 -1.89 4.17 -5.31
CA VAL A 126 -1.27 5.22 -6.13
C VAL A 126 -1.48 4.85 -7.59
N HIS A 127 -2.23 5.68 -8.31
CA HIS A 127 -2.57 5.47 -9.72
C HIS A 127 -1.59 6.24 -10.62
N GLY A 128 -1.02 5.54 -11.60
CA GLY A 128 -0.15 6.07 -12.63
C GLY A 128 -0.88 6.33 -13.95
N GLU A 129 -0.16 6.20 -15.05
CA GLU A 129 -0.74 6.29 -16.40
C GLU A 129 -1.56 5.03 -16.73
N GLY A 130 -2.66 5.20 -17.46
CA GLY A 130 -3.51 4.07 -17.88
C GLY A 130 -4.10 3.32 -16.67
N ASP A 131 -3.86 2.01 -16.62
CA ASP A 131 -4.31 1.10 -15.57
C ASP A 131 -3.20 0.74 -14.56
N GLN A 132 -2.10 1.49 -14.55
CA GLN A 132 -1.02 1.30 -13.59
C GLN A 132 -1.46 1.74 -12.19
N VAL A 133 -1.26 0.87 -11.20
CA VAL A 133 -1.57 1.13 -9.80
C VAL A 133 -0.50 0.49 -8.91
N ALA A 134 -0.19 1.14 -7.80
CA ALA A 134 0.52 0.55 -6.66
C ALA A 134 -0.42 0.45 -5.45
N TRP A 135 -0.42 -0.71 -4.78
CA TRP A 135 -1.16 -0.97 -3.53
C TRP A 135 -0.17 -1.22 -2.41
N THR A 136 -0.16 -0.32 -1.43
CA THR A 136 0.69 -0.43 -0.23
C THR A 136 0.21 -1.53 0.72
N GLN A 137 1.10 -2.03 1.59
CA GLN A 137 0.69 -2.82 2.75
C GLN A 137 -0.03 -1.93 3.78
N PRO A 138 -0.88 -2.50 4.65
CA PRO A 138 -1.51 -1.75 5.72
C PRO A 138 -0.49 -1.20 6.70
N ILE A 139 -0.59 0.09 6.99
CA ILE A 139 0.11 0.74 8.08
C ILE A 139 -0.79 0.66 9.31
N HIS A 140 -0.33 -0.02 10.34
CA HIS A 140 -1.10 -0.26 11.56
C HIS A 140 -0.76 0.73 12.67
N PHE A 141 -1.79 1.21 13.39
CA PHE A 141 -1.64 2.20 14.46
C PHE A 141 -2.04 1.69 15.85
N LEU A 142 -2.57 0.47 15.95
CA LEU A 142 -3.08 -0.10 17.21
C LEU A 142 -2.10 -1.01 17.97
N ASP A 143 -0.79 -0.94 17.69
CA ASP A 143 0.23 -1.73 18.39
C ASP A 143 1.16 -0.87 19.29
N GLN A 144 0.72 0.31 19.73
CA GLN A 144 1.47 1.17 20.67
C GLN A 144 0.76 1.38 22.03
N ALA A 145 0.01 0.38 22.50
CA ALA A 145 -0.56 0.36 23.86
C ALA A 145 0.10 -0.73 24.71
#